data_AF-W7D858-F1
#
_entry.id   AF-W7D858-F1
#
_cell.length_a   1.000
_cell.length_b   1.000
_cell.length_c   1.000
_cell.angle_alpha   90.00
_cell.angle_beta   90.00
_cell.angle_gamma   90.00
#
_symmetry.space_group_name_H-M   'P 1'
#
loop_
_entity.id
_entity.type
_entity.pdbx_description
1 polymer ?
#
loop_
_entity_poly.entity_id
_entity_poly.type
_entity_poly.pdbx_seq_one_letter_code
_entity_poly.pdbx_strand_id
1 'polypeptide(L)'
;MKIRSLESSSGRRLEKDISISEQLDKVTKELNLLKKIFFSRKMVIAENIVQFIKQNTDTFSITKLTELFGISRSFYYRHQNKETFKFSYLEQRIQKLTKENHFLYGYRKIHALISNAFFVGINKGARIMRK
;
A
#
# COMPACT_ATOMS: atom_id res chain seq x y z
N MET A 1 -29.89 -54.35 -49.78
CA MET A 1 -28.52 -54.92 -49.88
C MET A 1 -27.55 -54.00 -49.14
N LYS A 2 -26.91 -54.55 -48.09
CA LYS A 2 -25.61 -54.24 -47.43
C LYS A 2 -25.08 -52.79 -47.26
N ILE A 3 -24.87 -52.48 -45.97
CA ILE A 3 -24.07 -51.44 -45.28
C ILE A 3 -22.69 -51.16 -45.92
N ARG A 4 -22.21 -49.91 -45.84
CA ARG A 4 -20.84 -49.56 -45.40
C ARG A 4 -20.67 -48.08 -45.01
N SER A 5 -20.32 -47.90 -43.76
CA SER A 5 -19.74 -46.75 -43.09
C SER A 5 -18.45 -46.24 -43.75
N LEU A 6 -18.20 -44.94 -43.67
CA LEU A 6 -16.86 -44.35 -43.62
C LEU A 6 -16.92 -43.07 -42.76
N GLU A 7 -16.57 -43.23 -41.48
CA GLU A 7 -16.03 -42.15 -40.67
C GLU A 7 -14.67 -41.74 -41.26
N SER A 8 -14.34 -40.44 -41.26
CA SER A 8 -13.18 -39.91 -40.50
C SER A 8 -12.79 -38.48 -40.91
N SER A 9 -12.48 -37.72 -39.86
CA SER A 9 -11.50 -36.62 -39.78
C SER A 9 -11.67 -35.45 -40.76
N SER A 10 -11.98 -34.25 -40.28
CA SER A 10 -10.98 -33.53 -39.49
C SER A 10 -11.63 -32.49 -38.59
N GLY A 11 -11.42 -32.65 -37.29
CA GLY A 11 -11.90 -31.75 -36.26
C GLY A 11 -11.36 -30.33 -36.47
N ARG A 12 -12.26 -29.40 -36.78
CA ARG A 12 -12.03 -28.00 -36.42
C ARG A 12 -12.26 -27.89 -34.92
N ARG A 13 -11.15 -27.67 -34.19
CA ARG A 13 -11.16 -27.25 -32.78
C ARG A 13 -12.25 -26.20 -32.61
N LEU A 14 -13.31 -26.58 -31.89
CA LEU A 14 -14.21 -25.61 -31.29
C LEU A 14 -13.36 -24.87 -30.26
N GLU A 15 -13.03 -23.62 -30.54
CA GLU A 15 -12.57 -22.71 -29.49
C GLU A 15 -13.65 -22.74 -28.42
N LYS A 16 -13.31 -23.31 -27.26
CA LYS A 16 -14.18 -23.25 -26.10
C LYS A 16 -14.20 -21.79 -25.69
N ASP A 17 -15.18 -21.06 -26.19
CA ASP A 17 -15.59 -19.78 -25.61
C ASP A 17 -15.96 -20.07 -24.16
N ILE A 18 -14.99 -19.84 -23.27
CA ILE A 18 -15.17 -19.94 -21.83
C ILE A 18 -16.36 -19.04 -21.51
N SER A 19 -17.42 -19.63 -20.92
CA SER A 19 -18.64 -18.90 -20.62
C SER A 19 -18.31 -17.62 -19.86
N ILE A 20 -18.96 -16.49 -20.19
CA ILE A 20 -18.73 -15.20 -19.53
C ILE A 20 -18.77 -15.33 -18.00
N SER A 21 -19.62 -16.25 -17.49
CA SER A 21 -19.71 -16.58 -16.06
C SER A 21 -18.41 -17.16 -15.47
N GLU A 22 -17.71 -18.01 -16.20
CA GLU A 22 -16.45 -18.63 -15.77
C GLU A 22 -15.30 -17.63 -15.81
N GLN A 23 -15.29 -16.73 -16.79
CA GLN A 23 -14.32 -15.63 -16.85
C GLN A 23 -14.53 -14.67 -15.66
N LEU A 24 -15.79 -14.32 -15.36
CA LEU A 24 -16.14 -13.47 -14.24
C LEU A 24 -15.75 -14.10 -12.90
N ASP A 25 -15.98 -15.40 -12.73
CA ASP A 25 -15.57 -16.15 -11.53
C ASP A 25 -14.05 -16.16 -11.34
N LYS A 26 -13.30 -16.37 -12.43
CA LYS A 26 -11.83 -16.32 -12.42
C LYS A 26 -11.30 -14.96 -12.00
N VAL A 27 -11.81 -13.88 -12.60
CA VAL A 27 -11.44 -12.49 -12.25
C VAL A 27 -11.80 -12.18 -10.80
N THR A 28 -12.96 -12.65 -10.32
CA THR A 28 -13.40 -12.45 -8.93
C THR A 28 -12.47 -13.16 -7.93
N LYS A 29 -12.02 -14.38 -8.25
CA LYS A 29 -11.04 -15.13 -7.46
C LYS A 29 -9.68 -14.42 -7.42
N GLU A 30 -9.19 -13.93 -8.55
CA GLU A 30 -7.94 -13.17 -8.64
C GLU A 30 -8.02 -11.88 -7.80
N LEU A 31 -9.14 -11.14 -7.87
CA LEU A 31 -9.38 -9.94 -7.08
C LEU A 31 -9.37 -10.24 -5.57
N ASN A 32 -10.01 -11.32 -5.15
CA ASN A 32 -10.07 -11.74 -3.75
C ASN A 32 -8.68 -12.16 -3.22
N LEU A 33 -7.87 -12.83 -4.04
CA LEU A 33 -6.49 -13.18 -3.70
C LEU A 33 -5.62 -11.92 -3.54
N LEU A 34 -5.75 -10.96 -4.46
CA LEU A 34 -5.09 -9.65 -4.37
C LEU A 34 -5.47 -8.91 -3.09
N LYS A 35 -6.78 -8.79 -2.80
CA LYS A 35 -7.26 -8.20 -1.53
C LYS A 35 -6.62 -8.91 -0.33
N LYS A 36 -6.65 -10.25 -0.30
CA LYS A 36 -6.06 -11.02 0.80
C LYS A 36 -4.56 -10.76 0.95
N ILE A 37 -3.79 -10.69 -0.14
CA ILE A 37 -2.35 -10.43 -0.09
C ILE A 37 -2.07 -9.00 0.39
N PHE A 38 -2.77 -8.00 -0.15
CA PHE A 38 -2.66 -6.59 0.24
C PHE A 38 -3.00 -6.36 1.73
N PHE A 39 -3.97 -7.10 2.27
CA PHE A 39 -4.38 -6.99 3.67
C PHE A 39 -3.57 -7.86 4.65
N SER A 40 -3.17 -9.06 4.25
CA SER A 40 -2.49 -10.03 5.12
C SER A 40 -0.99 -9.75 5.21
N ARG A 41 -0.38 -9.33 4.10
CA ARG A 41 0.97 -8.76 4.11
C ARG A 41 0.78 -7.27 4.27
N LYS A 42 1.23 -6.75 5.41
CA LYS A 42 1.29 -5.37 5.92
C LYS A 42 1.92 -4.34 4.93
N MET A 43 1.56 -4.40 3.65
CA MET A 43 2.22 -3.73 2.51
C MET A 43 1.44 -2.51 2.04
N VAL A 44 0.21 -2.33 2.54
CA VAL A 44 -0.49 -1.05 2.46
C VAL A 44 -0.49 -0.42 3.84
N ILE A 45 0.41 0.53 4.01
CA ILE A 45 0.37 1.42 5.16
C ILE A 45 -1.00 2.11 5.11
N ALA A 46 -1.74 2.13 6.23
CA ALA A 46 -3.07 2.77 6.31
C ALA A 46 -3.05 4.21 5.74
N GLU A 47 -1.90 4.86 5.85
CA GLU A 47 -1.55 6.16 5.28
C GLU A 47 -1.71 6.20 3.76
N ASN A 48 -1.21 5.21 3.02
CA ASN A 48 -1.31 5.17 1.56
C ASN A 48 -2.77 5.05 1.10
N ILE A 49 -3.57 4.21 1.79
CA ILE A 49 -5.01 4.06 1.49
C ILE A 49 -5.73 5.39 1.76
N VAL A 50 -5.51 5.97 2.93
CA VAL A 50 -6.11 7.25 3.31
C VAL A 50 -5.73 8.36 2.34
N GLN A 51 -4.45 8.43 1.94
CA GLN A 51 -3.94 9.42 1.00
C GLN A 51 -4.58 9.27 -0.38
N PHE A 52 -4.69 8.04 -0.88
CA PHE A 52 -5.36 7.76 -2.14
C PHE A 52 -6.84 8.17 -2.08
N ILE A 53 -7.55 7.84 -1.00
CA ILE A 53 -8.96 8.20 -0.84
C ILE A 53 -9.11 9.72 -0.86
N LYS A 54 -8.28 10.45 -0.10
CA LYS A 54 -8.29 11.93 -0.08
C LYS A 54 -8.05 12.55 -1.45
N GLN A 55 -7.19 11.96 -2.28
CA GLN A 55 -6.88 12.48 -3.62
C GLN A 55 -8.00 12.24 -4.65
N ASN A 56 -8.95 11.35 -4.35
CA ASN A 56 -9.99 10.92 -5.29
C ASN A 56 -11.40 11.24 -4.79
N THR A 57 -11.55 12.03 -3.72
CA THR A 57 -12.88 12.42 -3.19
C THR A 57 -13.68 13.29 -4.14
N ASP A 58 -13.02 13.98 -5.06
CA ASP A 58 -13.67 14.86 -6.03
C ASP A 58 -14.38 14.07 -7.14
N THR A 59 -13.87 12.86 -7.43
CA THR A 59 -14.37 11.99 -8.50
C THR A 59 -15.30 10.89 -7.96
N PHE A 60 -15.02 10.36 -6.76
CA PHE A 60 -15.74 9.24 -6.19
C PHE A 60 -16.16 9.50 -4.74
N SER A 61 -17.31 8.98 -4.35
CA SER A 61 -17.75 9.05 -2.96
C SER A 61 -16.85 8.21 -2.05
N ILE A 62 -16.67 8.67 -0.80
CA ILE A 62 -15.90 7.95 0.22
C ILE A 62 -16.39 6.51 0.37
N THR A 63 -17.71 6.28 0.28
CA THR A 63 -18.30 4.93 0.34
C THR A 63 -17.71 4.01 -0.73
N LYS A 64 -17.75 4.42 -2.01
CA LYS A 64 -17.22 3.62 -3.13
C LYS A 64 -15.72 3.38 -2.98
N LEU A 65 -14.98 4.40 -2.56
CA LEU A 65 -13.54 4.28 -2.34
C LEU A 65 -13.21 3.30 -1.20
N THR A 66 -13.94 3.36 -0.09
CA THR A 66 -13.73 2.42 1.03
C THR A 66 -14.09 0.98 0.66
N GLU A 67 -15.15 0.78 -0.15
CA GLU A 67 -15.54 -0.53 -0.70
C GLU A 67 -14.48 -1.09 -1.65
N LEU A 68 -13.90 -0.25 -2.52
CA LEU A 68 -12.81 -0.63 -3.42
C LEU A 68 -11.64 -1.24 -2.65
N PHE A 69 -11.22 -0.54 -1.58
CA PHE A 69 -10.14 -1.03 -0.74
C PHE A 69 -10.59 -2.16 0.18
N GLY A 70 -11.87 -2.41 0.42
CA GLY A 70 -12.34 -3.42 1.37
C GLY A 70 -12.18 -3.00 2.84
N ILE A 71 -12.21 -1.70 3.12
CA ILE A 71 -12.13 -1.13 4.48
C ILE A 71 -13.46 -0.51 4.90
N SER A 72 -13.69 -0.39 6.20
CA SER A 72 -14.88 0.34 6.69
C SER A 72 -14.70 1.86 6.58
N ARG A 73 -15.80 2.60 6.42
CA ARG A 73 -15.78 4.08 6.53
C ARG A 73 -15.16 4.54 7.85
N SER A 74 -15.44 3.83 8.94
CA SER A 74 -14.84 4.11 10.25
C SER A 74 -13.31 3.93 10.26
N PHE A 75 -12.76 2.99 9.48
CA PHE A 75 -11.32 2.89 9.30
C PHE A 75 -10.76 4.15 8.64
N TYR A 76 -11.38 4.62 7.56
CA TYR A 76 -10.96 5.85 6.88
C TYR A 76 -11.00 7.05 7.84
N TYR A 77 -12.15 7.36 8.45
CA TYR A 77 -12.28 8.53 9.33
C TYR A 77 -11.38 8.47 10.56
N ARG A 78 -11.06 7.26 11.07
CA ARG A 78 -10.11 7.08 12.17
C ARG A 78 -8.66 7.36 11.76
N HIS A 79 -8.30 7.12 10.51
CA HIS A 79 -6.93 7.27 10.01
C HIS A 79 -6.72 8.53 9.17
N GLN A 80 -7.78 9.22 8.75
CA GLN A 80 -7.70 10.44 7.95
C GLN A 80 -6.95 11.57 8.68
N ASN A 81 -7.10 11.63 10.00
CA ASN A 81 -6.53 12.65 10.88
C ASN A 81 -5.36 12.10 11.71
N LYS A 82 -4.98 10.83 11.50
CA LYS A 82 -3.67 10.40 11.94
C LYS A 82 -2.71 11.12 11.02
N GLU A 83 -2.20 12.25 11.48
CA GLU A 83 -1.00 12.81 10.91
C GLU A 83 0.00 11.67 10.86
N THR A 84 0.33 11.21 9.66
CA THR A 84 1.65 10.64 9.40
C THR A 84 2.57 11.62 10.09
N PHE A 85 3.26 11.25 11.17
CA PHE A 85 4.11 12.18 11.89
C PHE A 85 5.15 12.68 10.88
N LYS A 86 4.83 13.75 10.15
CA LYS A 86 5.72 14.38 9.20
C LYS A 86 6.76 14.95 10.11
N PHE A 87 7.92 14.30 10.10
CA PHE A 87 9.04 14.73 10.89
C PHE A 87 9.20 16.23 10.67
N SER A 88 9.22 16.99 11.77
CA SER A 88 9.57 18.40 11.68
C SER A 88 10.90 18.55 10.95
N TYR A 89 11.16 19.71 10.34
CA TYR A 89 12.42 19.96 9.64
C TYR A 89 13.65 19.61 10.50
N LEU A 90 13.57 19.88 11.81
CA LEU A 90 14.54 19.45 12.82
C LEU A 90 14.71 17.92 12.89
N GLU A 91 13.61 17.18 12.98
CA GLU A 91 13.63 15.72 13.06
C GLU A 91 14.22 15.09 11.79
N GLN A 92 13.85 15.61 10.62
CA GLN A 92 14.40 15.18 9.34
C GLN A 92 15.92 15.43 9.29
N ARG A 93 16.37 16.61 9.75
CA ARG A 93 17.79 16.94 9.75
C ARG A 93 18.59 16.03 10.68
N ILE A 94 18.07 15.75 11.88
CA ILE A 94 18.69 14.82 12.83
C ILE A 94 18.79 13.43 12.23
N GLN A 95 17.70 12.87 11.68
CA GLN A 95 17.75 11.55 11.05
C GLN A 95 18.73 11.49 9.87
N LYS A 96 18.74 12.52 9.04
CA LYS A 96 19.68 12.63 7.91
C LYS A 96 21.12 12.60 8.40
N LEU A 97 21.48 13.43 9.39
CA LEU A 97 22.82 13.45 9.97
C LEU A 97 23.22 12.10 10.58
N THR A 98 22.29 11.44 11.28
CA THR A 98 22.57 10.12 11.85
C THR A 98 22.85 9.07 10.76
N LYS A 99 22.07 9.09 9.66
CA LYS A 99 22.28 8.19 8.51
C LYS A 99 23.57 8.48 7.75
N GLU A 100 23.87 9.76 7.50
CA GLU A 100 25.12 10.21 6.85
C GLU A 100 26.37 9.77 7.62
N ASN A 101 26.26 9.68 8.95
CA ASN A 101 27.37 9.24 9.81
C ASN A 101 27.28 7.76 10.18
N HIS A 102 26.47 6.96 9.46
CA HIS A 102 26.31 5.53 9.67
C HIS A 102 26.03 5.14 11.13
N PHE A 103 25.30 5.96 11.88
CA PHE A 103 24.96 5.75 13.29
C PHE A 103 26.17 5.66 14.24
N LEU A 104 27.38 6.00 13.79
CA LEU A 104 28.60 6.01 14.62
C LEU A 104 28.56 7.11 15.68
N TYR A 105 27.85 8.19 15.39
CA TYR A 105 27.76 9.34 16.27
C TYR A 105 26.60 9.16 17.24
N GLY A 106 26.93 9.12 18.55
CA GLY A 106 25.94 9.18 19.61
C GLY A 106 25.20 10.51 19.65
N TYR A 107 24.07 10.54 20.36
CA TYR A 107 23.17 11.70 20.36
C TYR A 107 23.81 13.00 20.87
N ARG A 108 24.82 12.92 21.74
CA ARG A 108 25.56 14.10 22.23
C ARG A 108 26.36 14.76 21.09
N LYS A 109 26.98 13.94 20.24
CA LYS A 109 27.75 14.42 19.08
C LYS A 109 26.82 14.95 17.99
N ILE A 110 25.72 14.26 17.72
CA ILE A 110 24.69 14.78 16.81
C ILE A 110 24.13 16.11 17.32
N HIS A 111 23.80 16.21 18.61
CA HIS A 111 23.31 17.45 19.23
C HIS A 111 24.25 18.63 19.01
N ALA A 112 25.56 18.44 19.25
CA ALA A 112 26.58 19.47 19.03
C ALA A 112 26.68 19.91 17.55
N LEU A 113 26.44 19.00 16.60
CA LEU A 113 26.44 19.35 15.18
C LEU A 113 25.22 20.19 14.76
N ILE A 114 24.08 20.02 15.45
CA ILE A 114 22.85 20.74 15.08
C ILE A 114 22.63 22.01 15.90
N SER A 115 23.25 22.13 17.08
CA SER A 115 23.03 23.25 18.01
C SER A 115 23.35 24.61 17.40
N ASN A 116 24.21 24.65 16.38
CA ASN A 116 24.54 25.86 15.63
C ASN A 116 23.40 26.35 14.73
N ALA A 117 22.51 25.46 14.30
CA ALA A 117 21.41 25.78 13.39
C ALA A 117 20.04 25.73 14.08
N PHE A 118 19.91 25.04 15.21
CA PHE A 118 18.64 24.84 15.90
C PHE A 118 18.80 24.92 17.42
N PHE A 119 17.89 25.65 18.06
CA PHE A 119 17.72 25.55 19.50
C PHE A 119 16.96 24.26 19.84
N VAL A 120 17.70 23.22 20.24
CA VAL A 120 17.15 21.93 20.67
C VAL A 120 17.72 21.50 22.01
N GLY A 121 16.88 20.99 22.90
CA GLY A 121 17.33 20.31 24.11
C GLY A 121 17.97 18.95 23.78
N ILE A 122 19.05 18.60 24.48
CA ILE A 122 19.80 17.35 24.24
C ILE A 122 18.92 16.10 24.31
N ASN A 123 17.98 16.05 25.27
CA ASN A 123 17.04 14.95 25.45
C ASN A 123 16.02 14.84 24.31
N LYS A 124 15.63 15.98 23.72
CA LYS A 124 14.75 16.01 22.54
C LYS A 124 15.49 15.42 21.34
N GLY A 125 16.76 15.78 21.11
CA GLY A 125 17.59 15.16 20.07
C GLY A 125 17.73 13.64 20.26
N ALA A 126 18.01 13.19 21.48
CA ALA A 126 18.11 11.76 21.82
C ALA A 126 16.80 10.99 21.60
N ARG A 127 15.63 11.61 21.82
CA ARG A 127 14.33 10.99 21.55
C ARG A 127 14.08 10.87 20.05
N ILE A 128 14.48 11.87 19.27
CA ILE A 128 14.30 11.90 17.82
C ILE A 128 15.15 10.83 17.15
N MET A 129 16.40 10.64 17.58
CA MET A 129 17.28 9.59 17.04
C MET A 129 16.78 8.17 17.32
N ARG A 130 15.91 7.97 18.31
CA ARG A 130 15.34 6.66 18.68
C ARG A 130 14.05 6.31 17.93
N LYS A 131 13.45 7.27 17.22
CA LYS A 131 12.28 7.05 16.36
C LYS A 131 12.70 6.45 15.03
#